data_AF-A0A2E1Q301-F1
#
_entry.id   AF-A0A2E1Q301-F1
#
_cell.length_a   1.000
_cell.length_b   1.000
_cell.length_c   1.000
_cell.angle_alpha   90.00
_cell.angle_beta   90.00
_cell.angle_gamma   90.00
#
_symmetry.space_group_name_H-M   'P 1'
#
loop_
_entity.id
_entity.type
_entity.pdbx_description
1 polymer ?
#
loop_
_entity_poly.entity_id
_entity_poly.type
_entity_poly.pdbx_seq_one_letter_code
_entity_poly.pdbx_strand_id
1 'polypeptide(L)'
;MNISSKENQKKSDSGFFENLDWLTIKEAAIYLRRFKRKKPDEPSAGAVYNLITRYKLRTTKSLGRLYVFKSDLDRHFCAGLR
;
A
#
# COMPACT_ATOMS: atom_id res chain seq x y z
N MET A 1 20.76 10.60 -36.13
CA MET A 1 21.58 10.19 -34.97
C MET A 1 20.65 10.06 -33.78
N ASN A 2 20.47 8.83 -33.31
CA ASN A 2 19.70 8.46 -32.10
C ASN A 2 20.49 8.85 -30.84
N ILE A 3 19.79 9.12 -29.73
CA ILE A 3 20.13 8.99 -28.29
C ILE A 3 19.31 10.09 -27.58
N SER A 4 18.34 9.79 -26.72
CA SER A 4 18.45 9.91 -25.24
C SER A 4 17.01 10.10 -24.75
N SER A 5 16.46 9.57 -23.68
CA SER A 5 16.89 8.69 -22.60
C SER A 5 15.59 8.08 -22.08
N LYS A 6 15.36 6.78 -22.30
CA LYS A 6 14.34 6.05 -21.54
C LYS A 6 14.98 5.69 -20.22
N GLU A 7 15.00 6.65 -19.32
CA GLU A 7 15.42 6.48 -17.94
C GLU A 7 14.55 5.38 -17.31
N ASN A 8 15.15 4.21 -17.17
CA ASN A 8 14.59 3.06 -16.50
C ASN A 8 14.47 3.42 -15.00
N GLN A 9 13.39 4.08 -14.61
CA GLN A 9 13.02 4.21 -13.20
C GLN A 9 12.56 2.83 -12.68
N LYS A 10 13.51 1.91 -12.49
CA LYS A 10 13.41 0.91 -11.42
C LYS A 10 13.65 1.64 -10.11
N LYS A 11 12.71 2.52 -9.75
CA LYS A 11 12.64 3.13 -8.43
C LYS A 11 12.27 1.98 -7.51
N SER A 12 13.25 1.52 -6.75
CA SER A 12 13.09 0.57 -5.66
C SER A 12 11.81 0.93 -4.92
N ASP A 13 10.87 -0.02 -4.92
CA ASP A 13 9.49 0.13 -4.45
C ASP A 13 9.48 0.89 -3.10
N SER A 14 10.47 0.63 -2.24
CA SER A 14 10.71 1.22 -0.91
C SER A 14 10.26 2.69 -0.78
N GLY A 15 10.68 3.60 -1.68
CA GLY A 15 10.39 5.03 -1.58
C GLY A 15 9.05 5.53 -2.14
N PHE A 16 8.27 4.69 -2.82
CA PHE A 16 7.01 5.12 -3.45
C PHE A 16 5.93 5.55 -2.43
N PHE A 17 5.90 4.89 -1.27
CA PHE A 17 4.90 5.15 -0.23
C PHE A 17 5.34 6.13 0.85
N GLU A 18 6.57 6.68 0.77
CA GLU A 18 7.11 7.56 1.81
C GLU A 18 6.45 8.95 1.83
N ASN A 19 5.91 9.39 0.70
CA ASN A 19 5.20 10.67 0.57
C ASN A 19 3.68 10.52 0.39
N LEU A 20 3.13 9.31 0.59
CA LEU A 20 1.70 9.03 0.41
C LEU A 20 1.02 8.77 1.74
N ASP A 21 0.25 9.76 2.21
CA ASP A 21 -0.61 9.62 3.40
C ASP A 21 -1.83 8.73 3.14
N TRP A 22 -2.32 8.73 1.90
CA TRP A 22 -3.50 8.01 1.45
C TRP A 22 -3.15 7.02 0.35
N LEU A 23 -3.45 5.75 0.57
CA LEU A 23 -3.18 4.67 -0.37
C LEU A 23 -4.48 4.19 -0.98
N THR A 24 -4.53 4.00 -2.29
CA THR A 24 -5.62 3.25 -2.92
C THR A 24 -5.64 1.81 -2.40
N ILE A 25 -6.75 1.10 -2.59
CA ILE A 25 -6.84 -0.32 -2.22
C ILE A 25 -5.74 -1.18 -2.87
N LYS A 26 -5.36 -0.87 -4.11
CA LYS A 26 -4.26 -1.56 -4.82
C LYS A 26 -2.91 -1.26 -4.18
N GLU A 27 -2.65 0.01 -3.88
CA GLU A 27 -1.41 0.44 -3.22
C GLU A 27 -1.31 -0.11 -1.80
N ALA A 28 -2.40 -0.12 -1.03
CA ALA A 28 -2.45 -0.72 0.29
C ALA A 28 -2.18 -2.23 0.24
N ALA A 29 -2.68 -2.94 -0.78
CA ALA A 29 -2.34 -4.35 -1.00
C ALA A 29 -0.84 -4.53 -1.25
N ILE A 30 -0.22 -3.69 -2.08
CA ILE A 30 1.23 -3.72 -2.33
C ILE A 30 2.01 -3.37 -1.06
N TYR A 31 1.57 -2.34 -0.33
CA TYR A 31 2.17 -1.88 0.91
C TYR A 31 2.21 -2.98 1.97
N LEU A 32 1.08 -3.66 2.18
CA LEU A 32 0.96 -4.75 3.14
C LEU A 32 1.82 -5.98 2.80
N ARG A 33 2.22 -6.17 1.53
CA ARG A 33 3.16 -7.25 1.17
C ARG A 33 4.50 -7.08 1.86
N ARG A 34 4.93 -5.84 2.13
CA ARG A 34 6.23 -5.57 2.75
C ARG A 34 6.31 -6.05 4.20
N PHE A 35 5.17 -6.10 4.89
CA PHE A 35 5.12 -6.44 6.32
C PHE A 35 4.79 -7.92 6.58
N LYS A 36 4.31 -8.66 5.58
CA LYS A 36 4.02 -10.10 5.73
C LYS A 36 5.28 -10.95 5.54
N ARG A 37 5.89 -11.38 6.66
CA ARG A 37 6.96 -12.40 6.69
C ARG A 37 6.48 -13.85 6.52
N LYS A 38 5.19 -14.13 6.78
CA LYS A 38 4.62 -15.49 6.77
C LYS A 38 3.36 -15.54 5.92
N LYS A 39 3.51 -16.10 4.72
CA LYS A 39 2.54 -16.70 3.78
C LYS A 39 2.57 -16.05 2.39
N PRO A 40 2.57 -16.88 1.32
CA PRO A 40 2.54 -16.43 -0.07
C PRO A 40 1.15 -15.96 -0.54
N ASP A 41 0.19 -15.81 0.38
CA ASP A 41 -1.12 -15.24 0.05
C ASP A 41 -1.00 -13.72 -0.08
N GLU A 42 -0.77 -13.31 -1.32
CA GLU A 42 -0.94 -11.96 -1.82
C GLU A 42 -2.23 -11.37 -1.25
N PRO A 43 -2.18 -10.27 -0.46
CA PRO A 43 -3.40 -9.66 0.02
C PRO A 43 -4.20 -9.15 -1.18
N SER A 44 -5.25 -9.88 -1.55
CA SER A 44 -6.15 -9.48 -2.62
C SER A 44 -6.88 -8.19 -2.21
N ALA A 45 -7.43 -7.44 -3.17
CA ALA A 45 -8.21 -6.24 -2.86
C ALA A 45 -9.31 -6.49 -1.81
N GLY A 46 -9.98 -7.64 -1.88
CA GLY A 46 -10.97 -8.07 -0.88
C GLY A 46 -10.38 -8.28 0.52
N ALA A 47 -9.14 -8.74 0.64
CA ALA A 47 -8.46 -8.82 1.93
C ALA A 47 -8.26 -7.42 2.52
N VAL A 48 -7.84 -6.44 1.72
CA VAL A 48 -7.71 -5.04 2.17
C VAL A 48 -9.06 -4.48 2.63
N TYR A 49 -10.14 -4.70 1.88
CA TYR A 49 -11.49 -4.32 2.31
C TYR A 49 -11.89 -4.96 3.65
N ASN A 50 -11.60 -6.25 3.83
CA ASN A 50 -11.86 -6.93 5.09
C ASN A 50 -11.04 -6.33 6.25
N LEU A 51 -9.80 -5.90 6.01
CA LEU A 51 -8.96 -5.24 7.03
C LEU A 51 -9.52 -3.86 7.37
N ILE A 52 -9.94 -3.08 6.37
CA ILE A 52 -10.60 -1.78 6.57
C ILE A 52 -11.81 -1.95 7.49
N THR A 53 -12.70 -2.90 7.19
CA THR A 53 -13.92 -3.14 7.98
C THR A 53 -13.60 -3.67 9.37
N ARG A 54 -12.68 -4.65 9.49
CA ARG A 54 -12.33 -5.28 10.78
C ARG A 54 -11.65 -4.32 11.74
N TYR A 55 -10.73 -3.50 11.26
CA TYR A 55 -9.94 -2.58 12.09
C TYR A 55 -10.48 -1.15 12.08
N LYS A 56 -11.61 -0.90 11.39
CA LYS A 56 -12.23 0.43 11.24
C LYS A 56 -11.20 1.48 10.78
N LEU A 57 -10.38 1.12 9.79
CA LEU A 57 -9.33 2.00 9.27
C LEU A 57 -9.95 3.25 8.65
N ARG A 58 -9.28 4.40 8.78
CA ARG A 58 -9.74 5.63 8.12
C ARG A 58 -9.68 5.45 6.61
N THR A 59 -10.82 5.68 5.98
CA THR A 59 -10.94 5.68 4.52
C THR A 59 -11.54 6.96 4.02
N THR A 60 -11.17 7.35 2.80
CA THR A 60 -11.76 8.48 2.10
C THR A 60 -12.06 8.08 0.66
N LYS A 61 -13.09 8.68 0.07
CA LYS A 61 -13.48 8.44 -1.33
C LYS A 61 -13.19 9.70 -2.14
N SER A 62 -12.32 9.57 -3.13
CA SER A 62 -11.98 10.68 -4.04
C SER A 62 -11.97 10.17 -5.48
N LEU A 63 -12.56 10.95 -6.41
CA LEU A 63 -12.64 10.60 -7.84
C LEU A 63 -13.13 9.16 -8.11
N GLY A 64 -14.10 8.69 -7.32
CA GLY A 64 -14.68 7.34 -7.44
C GLY A 64 -13.80 6.19 -6.90
N ARG A 65 -12.64 6.49 -6.32
CA ARG A 65 -11.71 5.50 -5.74
C ARG A 65 -11.73 5.58 -4.22
N LEU A 66 -11.59 4.41 -3.57
CA LEU A 66 -11.43 4.31 -2.12
C LEU A 66 -9.94 4.34 -1.75
N TYR A 67 -9.62 5.20 -0.81
CA TYR A 67 -8.29 5.37 -0.24
C TYR A 67 -8.33 5.01 1.25
N VAL A 68 -7.22 4.48 1.75
CA VAL A 68 -7.02 4.12 3.15
C VAL A 68 -5.80 4.88 3.69
N PHE A 69 -5.89 5.33 4.93
CA PHE A 69 -4.82 6.09 5.56
C PHE A 69 -3.64 5.18 5.91
N LYS A 70 -2.44 5.54 5.43
CA LYS A 70 -1.23 4.73 5.60
C LYS A 70 -0.86 4.54 7.07
N SER A 71 -0.96 5.58 7.90
CA SER A 71 -0.60 5.47 9.33
C SER A 71 -1.49 4.50 10.09
N ASP A 72 -2.75 4.31 9.66
CA ASP A 72 -3.62 3.31 10.28
C ASP A 72 -3.16 1.90 9.89
N LEU A 73 -2.73 1.69 8.64
CA LEU A 73 -2.09 0.44 8.24
C LEU A 73 -0.79 0.20 9.04
N ASP A 74 0.05 1.23 9.21
CA ASP A 74 1.26 1.12 10.03
C ASP A 74 0.95 0.75 11.48
N ARG A 75 -0.04 1.41 12.09
CA ARG A 75 -0.45 1.14 13.47
C ARG A 75 -0.91 -0.30 13.69
N HIS A 76 -1.59 -0.90 12.71
CA HIS A 76 -2.13 -2.25 12.85
C HIS A 76 -1.22 -3.37 12.33
N PHE A 77 -0.31 -3.07 11.38
CA PHE A 77 0.51 -4.09 10.71
C PHE A 77 2.02 -3.92 10.89
N CYS A 78 2.51 -2.71 11.15
CA CYS A 78 3.92 -2.48 11.49
C CYS A 78 4.17 -2.64 13.00
N ALA A 79 3.19 -2.27 13.84
CA ALA A 79 3.32 -2.34 15.31
C ALA A 79 3.37 -3.77 15.90
N GLY A 80 3.22 -4.82 15.10
CA GLY A 80 3.32 -6.23 15.52
C GLY A 80 4.73 -6.82 15.50
N LEU A 81 5.76 -6.01 15.22
CA LEU A 81 7.19 -6.39 15.31
C LEU A 81 7.80 -6.01 16.67
N ARG A 82 7.09 -6.31 17.77
CA ARG A 82 7.63 -6.21 19.13
C ARG A 82 7.41 -7.51 19.89
#